data_AF-A0A9X3CRR4-F1
#
_entry.id   AF-A0A9X3CRR4-F1
#
_cell.length_a   1.000
_cell.length_b   1.000
_cell.length_c   1.000
_cell.angle_alpha   90.00
_cell.angle_beta   90.00
_cell.angle_gamma   90.00
#
_symmetry.space_group_name_H-M   'P 1'
#
loop_
_entity.id
_entity.type
_entity.pdbx_description
1 polymer ?
#
loop_
_entity_poly.entity_id
_entity_poly.type
_entity_poly.pdbx_seq_one_letter_code
_entity_poly.pdbx_strand_id
1 'polypeptide(L)'
;MRGKSLRTIIANPNKVPDYSGVYIWRYWPQPKSYTKNDLVDFLKKIIQEYPIIEKALTVNNDNMTYSRYALGNNSEKPFSSLGLTDKKIIQLETLLEQKEKIESISNVFEMMLYMLPPLYIGKANVISNRINQHIKRSSSTLLDKLDNANISHGDVYISFIQDELSLPDKDMSDLIEIIFQRVTNPVFTDRQG
;
A
#
# COMPACT_ATOMS: atom_id res chain seq x y z
N MET A 1 -0.76 8.75 -9.53
CA MET A 1 0.52 8.33 -10.16
C MET A 1 1.27 7.45 -9.16
N ARG A 2 1.85 6.34 -9.62
CA ARG A 2 2.32 5.20 -8.81
C ARG A 2 3.58 5.48 -7.96
N GLY A 3 4.26 6.61 -8.15
CA GLY A 3 5.51 6.92 -7.44
C GLY A 3 6.72 6.15 -7.99
N LYS A 4 7.80 6.05 -7.21
CA LYS A 4 9.02 5.29 -7.53
C LYS A 4 9.10 4.03 -6.66
N SER A 5 9.53 2.91 -7.22
CA SER A 5 9.68 1.68 -6.41
C SER A 5 10.81 1.82 -5.38
N LEU A 6 10.60 1.26 -4.19
CA LEU A 6 11.57 1.25 -3.11
C LEU A 6 12.87 0.57 -3.55
N ARG A 7 12.79 -0.56 -4.27
CA ARG A 7 13.98 -1.20 -4.88
C ARG A 7 14.80 -0.22 -5.73
N THR A 8 14.14 0.61 -6.52
CA THR A 8 14.81 1.61 -7.38
C THR A 8 15.44 2.74 -6.55
N ILE A 9 14.75 3.17 -5.49
CA ILE A 9 15.25 4.20 -4.57
C ILE A 9 16.47 3.69 -3.80
N ILE A 10 16.44 2.44 -3.30
CA ILE A 10 17.57 1.81 -2.60
C ILE A 10 18.79 1.73 -3.53
N ALA A 11 18.59 1.31 -4.78
CA ALA A 11 19.67 1.21 -5.76
C ALA A 11 20.20 2.59 -6.21
N ASN A 12 19.37 3.62 -6.18
CA ASN A 12 19.75 4.97 -6.58
C ASN A 12 18.98 6.04 -5.78
N PRO A 13 19.52 6.45 -4.62
CA PRO A 13 18.88 7.44 -3.74
C PRO A 13 18.66 8.81 -4.39
N ASN A 14 19.40 9.16 -5.44
CA ASN A 14 19.26 10.45 -6.15
C ASN A 14 17.91 10.59 -6.89
N LYS A 15 17.11 9.51 -6.96
CA LYS A 15 15.75 9.54 -7.50
C LYS A 15 14.71 10.08 -6.52
N VAL A 16 15.10 10.37 -5.29
CA VAL A 16 14.25 10.98 -4.27
C VAL A 16 14.39 12.50 -4.34
N PRO A 17 13.29 13.26 -4.37
CA PRO A 17 13.36 14.72 -4.43
C PRO A 17 13.95 15.34 -3.16
N ASP A 18 14.60 16.50 -3.35
CA ASP A 18 15.30 17.25 -2.30
C ASP A 18 14.53 18.50 -1.85
N TYR A 19 13.22 18.35 -1.63
CA TYR A 19 12.33 19.42 -1.15
C TYR A 19 11.65 19.04 0.17
N SER A 20 11.00 20.02 0.78
CA SER A 20 10.05 19.82 1.89
C SER A 20 8.73 19.25 1.38
N GLY A 21 8.13 18.36 2.15
CA GLY A 21 6.83 17.80 1.79
C GLY A 21 6.48 16.50 2.48
N VAL A 22 5.51 15.80 1.88
CA VAL A 22 4.95 14.53 2.36
C VAL A 22 5.34 13.41 1.41
N TYR A 23 5.63 12.23 1.97
CA TYR A 23 5.89 11.02 1.21
C TYR A 23 4.98 9.88 1.68
N ILE A 24 4.52 9.07 0.72
CA ILE A 24 3.50 8.04 0.92
C ILE A 24 4.03 6.71 0.39
N TRP A 25 4.16 5.73 1.26
CA TRP A 25 4.58 4.36 0.94
C TRP A 25 3.34 3.52 0.68
N ARG A 26 3.27 2.87 -0.48
CA ARG A 26 2.12 2.05 -0.89
C ARG A 26 2.59 0.65 -1.27
N TYR A 27 1.78 -0.34 -0.88
CA TYR A 27 1.89 -1.67 -1.44
C TYR A 27 1.30 -1.67 -2.85
N TRP A 28 2.10 -2.09 -3.82
CA TRP A 28 1.76 -2.08 -5.23
C TRP A 28 2.52 -3.17 -5.99
N PRO A 29 2.14 -4.45 -5.84
CA PRO A 29 2.70 -5.51 -6.66
C PRO A 29 2.38 -5.32 -8.15
N GLN A 30 3.12 -5.98 -9.03
CA GLN A 30 2.79 -6.03 -10.47
C GLN A 30 2.42 -7.45 -10.88
N PRO A 31 1.35 -7.64 -11.68
CA PRO A 31 1.18 -8.88 -12.40
C PRO A 31 2.35 -9.03 -13.38
N LYS A 32 2.85 -10.26 -13.56
CA LYS A 32 3.93 -10.55 -14.53
C LYS A 32 3.46 -10.32 -15.96
N SER A 33 2.20 -10.68 -16.23
CA SER A 33 1.53 -10.43 -17.50
C SER A 33 0.01 -10.41 -17.30
N TYR A 34 -0.74 -10.06 -18.34
CA TYR A 34 -2.21 -10.05 -18.31
C TYR A 34 -2.79 -11.40 -18.73
N THR A 35 -2.46 -12.45 -17.97
CA THR A 35 -3.07 -13.80 -18.10
C THR A 35 -3.86 -14.16 -16.84
N LYS A 36 -4.83 -15.08 -16.97
CA LYS A 36 -5.68 -15.47 -15.84
C LYS A 36 -4.86 -16.00 -14.67
N ASN A 37 -3.88 -16.85 -14.97
CA ASN A 37 -3.00 -17.43 -13.96
C ASN A 37 -2.16 -16.35 -13.27
N ASP A 38 -1.61 -15.40 -14.01
CA ASP A 38 -0.86 -14.29 -13.42
C ASP A 38 -1.75 -13.40 -12.55
N LEU A 39 -3.00 -13.17 -12.94
CA LEU A 39 -3.95 -12.42 -12.13
C LEU A 39 -4.32 -13.18 -10.85
N VAL A 40 -4.52 -14.49 -10.94
CA VAL A 40 -4.74 -15.35 -9.77
C VAL A 40 -3.55 -15.23 -8.82
N ASP A 41 -2.33 -15.44 -9.31
CA ASP A 41 -1.12 -15.34 -8.49
C ASP A 41 -0.92 -13.94 -7.90
N PHE A 42 -1.23 -12.90 -8.66
CA PHE A 42 -1.24 -11.51 -8.20
C PHE A 42 -2.21 -11.28 -7.04
N LEU A 43 -3.44 -11.78 -7.12
CA LEU A 43 -4.42 -11.68 -6.04
C LEU A 43 -4.02 -12.50 -4.82
N LYS A 44 -3.48 -13.71 -5.03
CA LYS A 44 -2.94 -14.53 -3.94
C LYS A 44 -1.85 -13.78 -3.18
N LYS A 45 -0.92 -13.17 -3.91
CA LYS A 45 0.15 -12.37 -3.34
C LYS A 45 -0.39 -11.21 -2.51
N ILE A 46 -1.42 -10.51 -2.98
CA ILE A 46 -2.05 -9.42 -2.20
C ILE A 46 -2.70 -9.95 -0.92
N ILE A 47 -3.43 -11.07 -0.99
CA ILE A 47 -4.10 -11.68 0.17
C ILE A 47 -3.08 -12.14 1.22
N GLN A 48 -1.91 -12.63 0.79
CA GLN A 48 -0.88 -13.17 1.67
C GLN A 48 0.05 -12.10 2.25
N GLU A 49 0.49 -11.14 1.44
CA GLU A 49 1.52 -10.18 1.84
C GLU A 49 0.96 -8.86 2.38
N TYR A 50 -0.26 -8.45 2.00
CA TYR A 50 -0.79 -7.20 2.50
C TYR A 50 -1.10 -7.31 4.00
N PRO A 51 -0.61 -6.40 4.85
CA PRO A 51 -0.78 -6.53 6.29
C PRO A 51 -2.24 -6.51 6.73
N ILE A 52 -2.57 -7.39 7.67
CA ILE A 52 -3.88 -7.41 8.31
C ILE A 52 -3.94 -6.23 9.28
N ILE A 53 -4.98 -5.42 9.17
CA ILE A 53 -5.21 -4.33 10.13
C ILE A 53 -6.05 -4.89 11.26
N GLU A 54 -5.43 -5.02 12.44
CA GLU A 54 -6.10 -5.49 13.66
C GLU A 54 -6.45 -4.31 14.57
N LYS A 55 -7.67 -4.31 15.12
CA LYS A 55 -8.13 -3.33 16.09
C LYS A 55 -8.77 -4.04 17.27
N ALA A 56 -8.18 -3.89 18.45
CA ALA A 56 -8.80 -4.31 19.69
C ALA A 56 -10.01 -3.39 19.99
N LEU A 57 -11.13 -4.01 20.32
CA LEU A 57 -12.36 -3.38 20.73
C LEU A 57 -12.74 -3.96 22.09
N THR A 58 -12.83 -3.10 23.10
CA THR A 58 -13.37 -3.49 24.41
C THR A 58 -14.82 -3.01 24.48
N VAL A 59 -15.77 -3.95 24.54
CA VAL A 59 -17.19 -3.66 24.65
C VAL A 59 -17.75 -4.50 25.79
N ASN A 60 -18.35 -3.85 26.80
CA ASN A 60 -18.97 -4.53 27.95
C ASN A 60 -18.05 -5.53 28.70
N ASN A 61 -16.78 -5.17 28.90
CA ASN A 61 -15.73 -6.03 29.48
C ASN A 61 -15.29 -7.23 28.61
N ASP A 62 -15.83 -7.38 27.41
CA ASP A 62 -15.34 -8.34 26.42
C ASP A 62 -14.27 -7.69 25.55
N ASN A 63 -13.16 -8.42 25.34
CA ASN A 63 -12.12 -8.04 24.40
C ASN A 63 -12.34 -8.75 23.07
N MET A 64 -12.62 -7.98 22.02
CA MET A 64 -12.76 -8.48 20.65
C MET A 64 -11.65 -7.91 19.78
N THR A 65 -11.10 -8.70 18.86
CA THR A 65 -10.17 -8.21 17.85
C THR A 65 -10.86 -8.17 16.50
N TYR A 66 -11.04 -6.98 15.96
CA TYR A 66 -11.50 -6.79 14.59
C TYR A 66 -10.31 -6.87 13.64
N SER A 67 -10.35 -7.77 12.66
CA SER A 67 -9.32 -7.92 11.63
C SER A 67 -9.86 -7.50 10.27
N ARG A 68 -9.14 -6.61 9.58
CA ARG A 68 -9.48 -6.17 8.22
C ARG A 68 -8.40 -6.63 7.23
N TYR A 69 -8.85 -7.40 6.24
CA TYR A 69 -8.04 -7.89 5.13
C TYR A 69 -8.22 -6.99 3.90
N ALA A 70 -7.23 -6.93 3.01
CA ALA A 70 -7.32 -6.15 1.77
C ALA A 70 -8.37 -6.69 0.79
N LEU A 71 -8.34 -8.01 0.54
CA LEU A 71 -9.20 -8.69 -0.43
C LEU A 71 -9.86 -9.95 0.14
N GLY A 72 -9.81 -10.17 1.46
CA GLY A 72 -10.22 -11.40 2.16
C GLY A 72 -9.04 -12.25 2.63
N ASN A 73 -9.29 -13.47 3.13
CA ASN A 73 -8.26 -14.31 3.78
C ASN A 73 -8.01 -15.68 3.09
N ASN A 74 -8.76 -16.03 2.04
CA ASN A 74 -8.57 -17.30 1.34
C ASN A 74 -7.68 -17.12 0.10
N SER A 75 -6.39 -17.42 0.28
CA SER A 75 -5.41 -17.37 -0.82
C SER A 75 -5.47 -18.58 -1.75
N GLU A 76 -6.12 -19.69 -1.37
CA GLU A 76 -6.26 -20.84 -2.28
C GLU A 76 -7.29 -20.54 -3.39
N LYS A 77 -8.34 -19.77 -3.04
CA LYS A 77 -9.41 -19.36 -3.94
C LYS A 77 -9.56 -17.82 -3.92
N PRO A 78 -8.64 -17.08 -4.55
CA PRO A 78 -8.57 -15.62 -4.42
C PRO A 78 -9.85 -14.90 -4.90
N PHE A 79 -10.53 -15.39 -5.94
CA PHE A 79 -11.78 -14.78 -6.40
C PHE A 79 -12.94 -14.93 -5.41
N SER A 80 -12.95 -16.00 -4.62
CA SER A 80 -13.95 -16.17 -3.55
C SER A 80 -13.76 -15.16 -2.42
N SER A 81 -12.51 -14.74 -2.17
CA SER A 81 -12.18 -13.73 -1.17
C SER A 81 -12.76 -12.35 -1.51
N LEU A 82 -13.09 -12.08 -2.79
CA LEU A 82 -13.70 -10.83 -3.25
C LEU A 82 -15.18 -10.65 -2.84
N GLY A 83 -15.79 -11.62 -2.15
CA GLY A 83 -17.20 -11.54 -1.73
C GLY A 83 -18.21 -11.70 -2.86
N LEU A 84 -17.79 -12.31 -3.98
CA LEU A 84 -18.66 -12.63 -5.11
C LEU A 84 -19.41 -13.94 -4.87
N THR A 85 -20.62 -14.06 -5.43
CA THR A 85 -21.34 -15.35 -5.47
C THR A 85 -20.70 -16.29 -6.49
N ASP A 86 -20.87 -17.60 -6.32
CA ASP A 86 -20.27 -18.62 -7.23
C ASP A 86 -20.62 -18.35 -8.70
N LYS A 87 -21.87 -17.96 -8.99
CA LYS A 87 -22.30 -17.59 -10.35
C LYS A 87 -21.50 -16.41 -10.92
N LYS A 88 -21.22 -15.39 -10.10
CA LYS A 88 -20.42 -14.22 -10.50
C LYS A 88 -18.94 -14.56 -10.64
N ILE A 89 -18.43 -15.48 -9.83
CA ILE A 89 -17.06 -16.00 -9.95
C ILE A 89 -16.90 -16.73 -11.29
N ILE A 90 -17.81 -17.65 -11.62
CA ILE A 90 -17.80 -18.37 -12.91
C ILE A 90 -17.86 -17.37 -14.08
N GLN A 91 -18.70 -16.35 -13.97
CA GLN A 91 -18.79 -15.29 -14.99
C GLN A 91 -17.47 -14.52 -15.13
N LEU A 92 -16.84 -14.12 -14.02
CA LEU A 92 -15.54 -13.45 -14.01
C LEU A 92 -14.47 -14.34 -14.65
N GLU A 93 -14.39 -15.61 -14.25
CA GLU A 93 -13.44 -16.56 -14.80
C GLU A 93 -13.62 -16.76 -16.30
N THR A 94 -14.85 -16.80 -16.80
CA THR A 94 -15.16 -16.87 -18.23
C THR A 94 -14.68 -15.61 -18.97
N LEU A 95 -14.84 -14.43 -18.37
CA LEU A 95 -14.34 -13.17 -18.96
C LEU A 95 -12.81 -13.13 -18.99
N LEU A 96 -12.13 -13.73 -18.01
CA LEU A 96 -10.66 -13.76 -17.96
C LEU A 96 -10.03 -14.63 -19.06
N GLU A 97 -10.79 -15.53 -19.69
CA GLU A 97 -10.34 -16.26 -20.88
C GLU A 97 -10.33 -15.39 -22.15
N GLN A 98 -10.94 -14.20 -22.11
CA GLN A 98 -11.02 -13.29 -23.25
C GLN A 98 -9.92 -12.22 -23.17
N LYS A 99 -9.01 -12.21 -24.15
CA LYS A 99 -7.83 -11.33 -24.19
C LYS A 99 -8.15 -9.84 -23.97
N GLU A 100 -9.21 -9.32 -24.57
CA GLU A 100 -9.61 -7.91 -24.43
C GLU A 100 -10.16 -7.58 -23.03
N LYS A 101 -10.80 -8.57 -22.38
CA LYS A 101 -11.42 -8.40 -21.07
C LYS A 101 -10.41 -8.52 -19.96
N ILE A 102 -9.42 -9.42 -20.08
CA ILE A 102 -8.45 -9.63 -19.01
C ILE A 102 -7.60 -8.39 -18.73
N GLU A 103 -7.21 -7.64 -19.76
CA GLU A 103 -6.48 -6.39 -19.57
C GLU A 103 -7.35 -5.36 -18.83
N SER A 104 -8.61 -5.20 -19.27
CA SER A 104 -9.57 -4.31 -18.61
C SER A 104 -9.80 -4.67 -17.14
N ILE A 105 -9.94 -5.97 -16.84
CA ILE A 105 -10.14 -6.46 -15.47
C ILE A 105 -8.87 -6.29 -14.63
N SER A 106 -7.69 -6.56 -15.20
CA SER A 106 -6.41 -6.38 -14.51
C SER A 106 -6.18 -4.93 -14.13
N ASN A 107 -6.53 -3.99 -15.02
CA ASN A 107 -6.50 -2.55 -14.73
C ASN A 107 -7.43 -2.17 -13.57
N VAL A 108 -8.61 -2.78 -13.46
CA VAL A 108 -9.51 -2.57 -12.31
C VAL A 108 -8.85 -3.06 -11.01
N PHE A 109 -8.22 -4.24 -11.02
CA PHE A 109 -7.52 -4.73 -9.83
C PHE A 109 -6.30 -3.87 -9.46
N GLU A 110 -5.56 -3.35 -10.43
CA GLU A 110 -4.50 -2.37 -10.17
C GLU A 110 -5.08 -1.07 -9.56
N MET A 111 -6.22 -0.59 -10.06
CA MET A 111 -6.89 0.58 -9.48
C MET A 111 -7.36 0.32 -8.05
N MET A 112 -7.81 -0.90 -7.72
CA MET A 112 -8.18 -1.25 -6.35
C MET A 112 -7.02 -1.10 -5.37
N LEU A 113 -5.77 -1.30 -5.80
CA LEU A 113 -4.60 -1.06 -4.95
C LEU A 113 -4.44 0.41 -4.55
N TYR A 114 -4.91 1.38 -5.37
CA TYR A 114 -4.94 2.80 -4.95
C TYR A 114 -5.89 3.01 -3.77
N MET A 115 -6.94 2.20 -3.65
CA MET A 115 -7.95 2.31 -2.60
C MET A 115 -7.53 1.62 -1.29
N LEU A 116 -6.49 0.79 -1.30
CA LEU A 116 -5.95 0.22 -0.09
C LEU A 116 -5.28 1.31 0.77
N PRO A 117 -5.37 1.21 2.11
CA PRO A 117 -4.57 2.04 2.99
C PRO A 117 -3.09 2.04 2.59
N PRO A 118 -2.40 3.18 2.63
CA PRO A 118 -0.97 3.19 2.44
C PRO A 118 -0.29 2.42 3.58
N LEU A 119 0.92 1.93 3.31
CA LEU A 119 1.72 1.25 4.34
C LEU A 119 2.21 2.26 5.36
N TYR A 120 2.62 3.44 4.91
CA TYR A 120 3.13 4.50 5.76
C TYR A 120 3.00 5.87 5.09
N ILE A 121 2.84 6.91 5.89
CA ILE A 121 2.88 8.31 5.46
C ILE A 121 3.76 9.06 6.45
N GLY A 122 4.66 9.89 5.94
CA GLY A 122 5.43 10.81 6.76
C GLY A 122 5.74 12.11 6.03
N LYS A 123 6.23 13.10 6.78
CA LYS A 123 6.74 14.37 6.23
C LYS A 123 8.23 14.55 6.48
N ALA A 124 8.83 15.50 5.77
CA ALA A 124 10.19 15.95 6.02
C ALA A 124 10.44 17.35 5.46
N ASN A 125 11.33 18.11 6.09
CA ASN A 125 11.88 19.36 5.53
C ASN A 125 12.75 19.08 4.29
N VAL A 126 13.37 17.90 4.26
CA VAL A 126 14.16 17.41 3.13
C VAL A 126 13.85 15.93 2.95
N ILE A 127 13.00 15.60 1.97
CA ILE A 127 12.52 14.24 1.74
C ILE A 127 13.68 13.27 1.46
N SER A 128 14.65 13.66 0.63
CA SER A 128 15.83 12.85 0.30
C SER A 128 16.55 12.33 1.55
N ASN A 129 16.83 13.22 2.50
CA ASN A 129 17.49 12.91 3.77
C ASN A 129 16.65 11.96 4.61
N ARG A 130 15.34 12.20 4.73
CA ARG A 130 14.46 11.36 5.55
C ARG A 130 14.31 9.95 4.96
N ILE A 131 14.11 9.84 3.65
CA ILE A 131 14.05 8.54 2.98
C ILE A 131 15.37 7.78 3.12
N ASN A 132 16.52 8.46 3.04
CA ASN A 132 17.82 7.85 3.29
C ASN A 132 17.95 7.31 4.73
N GLN A 133 17.40 8.01 5.73
CA GLN A 133 17.34 7.51 7.11
C GLN A 133 16.48 6.24 7.23
N HIS A 134 15.34 6.18 6.54
CA HIS A 134 14.52 4.96 6.47
C HIS A 134 15.31 3.80 5.87
N ILE A 135 16.00 4.03 4.74
CA ILE A 135 16.78 3.00 4.03
C ILE A 135 17.95 2.49 4.88
N LYS A 136 18.65 3.41 5.56
CA LYS A 136 19.79 3.09 6.43
C LYS A 136 19.40 2.53 7.80
N ARG A 137 18.09 2.46 8.12
CA ARG A 137 17.57 2.05 9.43
C ARG A 137 18.14 2.88 10.60
N SER A 138 18.56 4.13 10.35
CA SER A 138 19.28 4.94 11.35
C SER A 138 18.36 5.59 12.39
N SER A 139 17.05 5.66 12.12
CA SER A 139 16.05 6.30 12.99
C SER A 139 14.62 5.91 12.62
N SER A 140 14.43 4.75 12.00
CA SER A 140 13.11 4.26 11.59
C SER A 140 13.09 2.74 11.54
N THR A 141 11.99 2.18 12.01
CA THR A 141 11.69 0.74 11.99
C THR A 141 10.81 0.37 10.79
N LEU A 142 10.54 1.28 9.85
CA LEU A 142 9.59 1.02 8.76
C LEU A 142 10.04 -0.14 7.88
N LEU A 143 11.33 -0.19 7.51
CA LEU A 143 11.85 -1.32 6.74
C LEU A 143 11.74 -2.64 7.51
N ASP A 144 12.00 -2.62 8.82
CA ASP A 144 11.87 -3.83 9.64
C ASP A 144 10.40 -4.29 9.72
N LYS A 145 9.44 -3.36 9.78
CA LYS A 145 8.00 -3.67 9.69
C LYS A 145 7.63 -4.29 8.34
N LEU A 146 8.20 -3.79 7.24
CA LEU A 146 8.00 -4.38 5.90
C LEU A 146 8.60 -5.78 5.81
N ASP A 147 9.82 -5.95 6.31
CA ASP A 147 10.55 -7.22 6.30
C ASP A 147 9.80 -8.27 7.15
N ASN A 148 9.32 -7.89 8.33
CA ASN A 148 8.52 -8.76 9.21
C ASN A 148 7.15 -9.14 8.61
N ALA A 149 6.58 -8.26 7.79
CA ALA A 149 5.36 -8.55 7.04
C ALA A 149 5.62 -9.36 5.76
N ASN A 150 6.88 -9.75 5.48
CA ASN A 150 7.31 -10.43 4.26
C ASN A 150 6.95 -9.67 2.97
N ILE A 151 6.89 -8.34 3.01
CA ILE A 151 6.59 -7.52 1.83
C ILE A 151 7.86 -7.28 1.04
N SER A 152 7.89 -7.72 -0.21
CA SER A 152 9.03 -7.46 -1.09
C SER A 152 9.19 -5.97 -1.39
N HIS A 153 10.41 -5.45 -1.26
CA HIS A 153 10.73 -4.05 -1.57
C HIS A 153 10.50 -3.68 -3.04
N GLY A 154 10.41 -4.68 -3.94
CA GLY A 154 10.02 -4.46 -5.33
C GLY A 154 8.56 -4.07 -5.51
N ASP A 155 7.72 -4.44 -4.54
CA ASP A 155 6.28 -4.22 -4.55
C ASP A 155 5.90 -2.98 -3.71
N VAL A 156 6.86 -2.27 -3.14
CA VAL A 156 6.61 -1.03 -2.39
C VAL A 156 6.97 0.17 -3.26
N TYR A 157 6.07 1.14 -3.34
CA TYR A 157 6.26 2.36 -4.10
C TYR A 157 6.09 3.59 -3.23
N ILE A 158 6.89 4.61 -3.48
CA ILE A 158 6.90 5.86 -2.72
C ILE A 158 6.51 7.01 -3.65
N SER A 159 5.43 7.70 -3.29
CA SER A 159 4.99 8.94 -3.93
C SER A 159 5.37 10.14 -3.07
N PHE A 160 5.60 11.28 -3.71
CA PHE A 160 6.04 12.52 -3.05
C PHE A 160 5.08 13.66 -3.39
N ILE A 161 4.78 14.49 -2.40
CA ILE A 161 3.95 15.69 -2.52
C ILE A 161 4.82 16.83 -1.99
N GLN A 162 5.16 17.77 -2.87
CA GLN A 162 5.92 18.95 -2.51
C GLN A 162 5.05 19.92 -1.71
N ASP A 163 5.63 20.52 -0.68
CA ASP A 163 5.05 21.65 0.00
C ASP A 163 5.52 22.93 -0.69
N GLU A 164 4.68 23.46 -1.58
CA GLU A 164 4.98 24.67 -2.34
C GLU A 164 4.71 25.96 -1.54
N LEU A 165 4.04 25.85 -0.39
CA LEU A 165 3.50 26.98 0.38
C LEU A 165 4.18 27.14 1.73
N SER A 166 5.31 26.47 1.96
CA SER A 166 6.03 26.50 3.23
C SER A 166 6.53 27.93 3.50
N LEU A 167 5.79 28.65 4.33
CA LEU A 167 6.26 29.90 4.94
C LEU A 167 6.92 29.56 6.28
N PRO A 168 7.85 30.41 6.79
CA PRO A 168 8.60 30.14 8.03
C PRO A 168 7.76 29.73 9.25
N ASP A 169 6.45 30.03 9.26
CA ASP A 169 5.53 29.75 10.37
C ASP A 169 4.26 28.94 9.98
N LYS A 170 4.21 28.37 8.77
CA LYS A 170 3.07 27.56 8.28
C LYS A 170 3.56 26.29 7.59
N ASP A 171 3.78 25.24 8.38
CA ASP A 171 4.11 23.90 7.88
C ASP A 171 2.85 23.23 7.32
N MET A 172 2.61 23.39 6.01
CA MET A 172 1.49 22.76 5.33
C MET A 172 1.68 21.24 5.24
N SER A 173 2.94 20.77 5.19
CA SER A 173 3.27 19.34 5.21
C SER A 173 2.72 18.63 6.44
N ASP A 174 2.75 19.28 7.60
CA ASP A 174 2.15 18.76 8.84
C ASP A 174 0.65 18.52 8.70
N LEU A 175 -0.08 19.52 8.22
CA LEU A 175 -1.52 19.42 8.02
C LEU A 175 -1.86 18.36 6.97
N ILE A 176 -1.13 18.30 5.87
CA ILE A 176 -1.31 17.30 4.82
C ILE A 176 -1.06 15.88 5.37
N GLU A 177 0.02 15.68 6.11
CA GLU A 177 0.33 14.40 6.74
C GLU A 177 -0.81 13.97 7.68
N ILE A 178 -1.25 14.84 8.59
CA ILE A 178 -2.33 14.54 9.54
C ILE A 178 -3.62 14.20 8.81
N ILE A 179 -4.02 15.00 7.81
CA ILE A 179 -5.23 14.74 7.00
C ILE A 179 -5.12 13.37 6.34
N PHE A 180 -4.02 13.06 5.66
CA PHE A 180 -3.88 11.78 4.99
C PHE A 180 -3.83 10.61 5.97
N GLN A 181 -3.13 10.73 7.10
CA GLN A 181 -3.07 9.67 8.10
C GLN A 181 -4.45 9.38 8.68
N ARG A 182 -5.25 10.41 9.00
CA ARG A 182 -6.63 10.24 9.52
C ARG A 182 -7.60 9.65 8.49
N VAL A 183 -7.52 10.11 7.25
CA VAL A 183 -8.46 9.66 6.19
C VAL A 183 -8.12 8.24 5.74
N THR A 184 -6.83 7.93 5.61
CA THR A 184 -6.40 6.67 4.98
C THR A 184 -6.01 5.57 5.97
N ASN A 185 -5.76 5.92 7.24
CA ASN A 185 -5.35 5.01 8.31
C ASN A 185 -4.21 4.06 7.90
N PRO A 186 -3.00 4.59 7.66
CA PRO A 186 -1.89 3.79 7.17
C PRO A 186 -1.53 2.67 8.14
N VAL A 187 -1.07 1.54 7.58
CA VAL A 187 -0.87 0.29 8.33
C VAL A 187 0.20 0.43 9.42
N PHE A 188 1.37 0.98 9.08
CA PHE A 188 2.56 0.95 9.93
C PHE A 188 2.83 2.25 10.68
N THR A 189 1.84 3.15 10.72
CA THR A 189 1.93 4.40 11.48
C THR A 189 1.50 4.14 12.94
N ASP A 190 2.42 4.29 13.88
CA ASP A 190 2.19 3.99 15.31
C ASP A 190 1.23 4.96 16.01
N ARG A 191 1.11 6.19 15.50
CA ARG A 191 0.15 7.19 15.96
C ARG A 191 -0.72 7.58 14.77
N GLN A 192 -1.98 7.16 14.77
CA GLN A 192 -2.95 7.80 13.90
C GLN A 192 -3.18 9.20 14.48
N GLY A 193 -2.75 10.23 13.75
CA GLY A 193 -2.80 11.63 14.21
C GLY A 193 -4.18 12.10 14.62
#